data_AF-A0A645FUS4-F1
#
_entry.id   AF-A0A645FUS4-F1
#
_cell.length_a   1.000
_cell.length_b   1.000
_cell.length_c   1.000
_cell.angle_alpha   90.00
_cell.angle_beta   90.00
_cell.angle_gamma   90.00
#
_symmetry.space_group_name_H-M   'P 1'
#
loop_
_entity.id
_entity.type
_entity.pdbx_description
1 polymer ?
#
loop_
_entity_poly.entity_id
_entity_poly.type
_entity_poly.pdbx_seq_one_letter_code
_entity_poly.pdbx_strand_id
1 'polypeptide(L)'
;MLDLPKPFLKQTENIQKKWYEQDHRYGNLVCRCEGITEGDILRVLREPLPPKNMNGLKKRLRTTMGRCQGSFCTPRILEILSREWSVPPEKIMKEAPGSPFVKGRVK
;
A
#
# COMPACT_ATOMS: atom_id res chain seq x y z
N MET A 1 13.78 -12.34 14.28
CA MET A 1 12.70 -11.46 13.81
C MET A 1 13.24 -10.79 12.55
N LEU A 2 12.68 -11.07 11.36
CA LEU A 2 13.21 -10.50 10.13
C LEU A 2 12.97 -8.98 10.16
N ASP A 3 14.04 -8.19 10.13
CA ASP A 3 13.95 -6.73 10.02
C ASP A 3 13.36 -6.36 8.66
N LEU A 4 12.04 -6.10 8.63
CA LEU A 4 11.39 -5.58 7.44
C LEU A 4 11.91 -4.17 7.17
N PRO A 5 12.30 -3.85 5.93
CA PRO A 5 12.83 -2.53 5.63
C PRO A 5 11.76 -1.46 5.90
N LYS A 6 12.19 -0.39 6.59
CA LYS A 6 11.35 0.76 6.90
C LYS A 6 10.74 1.36 5.60
N PRO A 7 9.57 2.02 5.68
CA PRO A 7 9.04 2.80 4.57
C PRO A 7 10.03 3.85 4.05
N PHE A 8 9.92 4.21 2.77
CA PHE A 8 10.81 5.12 2.05
C PHE A 8 11.13 6.40 2.81
N LEU A 9 10.11 7.13 3.28
CA LEU A 9 10.30 8.41 3.99
C LEU A 9 10.95 8.27 5.39
N LYS A 10 11.13 7.03 5.88
CA LYS A 10 11.82 6.72 7.14
C LYS A 10 13.23 6.15 6.93
N GLN A 11 13.69 6.10 5.68
CA GLN A 11 15.04 5.68 5.32
C GLN A 11 16.01 6.87 5.38
N THR A 12 17.31 6.59 5.34
CA THR A 12 18.36 7.62 5.21
C THR A 12 18.33 8.25 3.81
N GLU A 13 18.88 9.46 3.67
CA GLU A 13 18.90 10.19 2.39
C GLU A 13 19.55 9.39 1.26
N ASN A 14 20.68 8.71 1.53
CA ASN A 14 21.36 7.87 0.55
C ASN A 14 20.47 6.73 0.05
N ILE A 15 19.70 6.10 0.94
CA ILE A 15 18.76 5.03 0.58
C ILE A 15 17.57 5.61 -0.18
N GLN A 16 17.02 6.74 0.25
CA GLN A 16 15.94 7.41 -0.44
C GLN A 16 16.34 7.78 -1.87
N LYS A 17 17.52 8.39 -2.06
CA LYS A 17 18.05 8.72 -3.39
C LYS A 17 18.17 7.47 -4.27
N LYS A 18 18.79 6.41 -3.75
CA LYS A 18 18.95 5.14 -4.47
C LYS A 18 17.61 4.52 -4.86
N TRP A 19 16.64 4.46 -3.94
CA TRP A 19 15.33 3.88 -4.19
C TRP A 19 14.55 4.71 -5.22
N TYR A 20 14.61 6.05 -5.10
CA TYR A 20 13.97 6.94 -6.04
C TYR A 20 14.56 6.79 -7.45
N GLU A 21 15.88 6.73 -7.60
CA GLU A 21 16.54 6.50 -8.89
C GLU A 21 16.18 5.14 -9.53
N GLN A 22 15.92 4.12 -8.70
CA GLN A 22 15.48 2.80 -9.19
C GLN A 22 14.00 2.79 -9.61
N ASP A 23 13.15 3.52 -8.88
CA ASP A 23 11.73 3.58 -9.14
C ASP A 23 11.14 4.92 -8.67
N HIS A 24 10.84 5.80 -9.62
CA HIS A 24 10.30 7.14 -9.33
C HIS A 24 8.96 7.10 -8.57
N ARG A 25 8.26 5.95 -8.51
CA ARG A 25 7.03 5.78 -7.72
C ARG A 25 7.26 5.92 -6.22
N TYR A 26 8.50 5.85 -5.74
CA TYR A 26 8.82 6.24 -4.37
C TYR A 26 8.61 7.75 -4.09
N GLY A 27 8.56 8.60 -5.12
CA GLY A 27 8.16 10.01 -4.97
C GLY A 27 6.65 10.22 -4.84
N ASN A 28 5.83 9.20 -5.16
CA ASN A 28 4.37 9.33 -5.14
C ASN A 28 3.82 9.04 -3.74
N LEU A 29 3.60 10.08 -2.94
CA LEU A 29 3.01 9.93 -1.60
C LEU A 29 1.55 9.45 -1.68
N VAL A 30 1.24 8.31 -1.06
CA VAL A 30 -0.11 7.71 -1.02
C VAL A 30 -0.79 7.89 0.34
N CYS A 31 -0.09 7.60 1.44
CA CYS A 31 -0.61 7.79 2.79
C CYS A 31 0.21 8.84 3.54
N ARG A 32 -0.32 10.08 3.60
CA ARG A 32 0.35 11.18 4.31
C ARG A 32 0.52 10.90 5.80
N CYS A 33 -0.46 10.31 6.47
CA CYS A 33 -0.39 10.10 7.92
C CYS A 33 0.73 9.14 8.34
N GLU A 34 1.01 8.10 7.55
CA GLU A 34 2.03 7.10 7.88
C GLU A 34 3.32 7.26 7.07
N GLY A 35 3.35 8.20 6.11
CA GLY A 35 4.49 8.46 5.24
C GLY A 35 4.73 7.34 4.22
N ILE A 36 3.67 6.80 3.61
CA ILE A 36 3.75 5.64 2.71
C ILE A 36 3.59 6.09 1.26
N THR A 37 4.50 5.63 0.40
CA THR A 37 4.55 5.95 -1.02
C THR A 37 3.98 4.82 -1.88
N GLU A 38 3.72 5.07 -3.17
CA GLU A 38 3.36 4.01 -4.10
C GLU A 38 4.47 2.98 -4.23
N GLY A 39 5.74 3.42 -4.27
CA GLY A 39 6.90 2.53 -4.24
C GLY A 39 6.93 1.59 -3.02
N ASP A 40 6.55 2.08 -1.84
CA ASP A 40 6.44 1.22 -0.64
C ASP A 40 5.38 0.14 -0.78
N ILE A 41 4.22 0.50 -1.33
CA ILE A 41 3.12 -0.44 -1.58
C ILE A 41 3.60 -1.52 -2.55
N LEU A 42 4.20 -1.13 -3.68
CA LEU A 42 4.69 -2.06 -4.68
C LEU A 42 5.82 -2.96 -4.17
N ARG A 43 6.73 -2.42 -3.36
CA ARG A 43 7.78 -3.20 -2.70
C ARG A 43 7.16 -4.32 -1.86
N VAL A 44 6.17 -3.99 -1.04
CA VAL A 44 5.46 -4.96 -0.19
C VAL A 44 4.70 -6.01 -1.03
N LEU A 45 4.12 -5.63 -2.16
CA LEU A 45 3.46 -6.57 -3.07
C LEU A 45 4.43 -7.53 -3.79
N ARG A 46 5.73 -7.22 -3.81
CA ARG A 46 6.79 -8.05 -4.38
C ARG A 46 7.57 -8.85 -3.33
N GLU A 47 7.22 -8.74 -2.05
CA GLU A 47 7.84 -9.54 -0.99
C GLU A 47 7.59 -11.04 -1.21
N PRO A 48 8.45 -11.94 -0.71
CA PRO A 48 8.28 -13.39 -0.87
C PRO A 48 6.92 -13.92 -0.39
N LEU A 49 6.36 -13.27 0.63
CA LEU A 49 4.99 -13.50 1.09
C LEU A 49 4.20 -12.19 0.95
N PRO A 50 3.66 -11.89 -0.25
CA PRO A 50 2.99 -10.62 -0.48
C PRO A 50 1.60 -10.62 0.17
N PRO A 51 1.09 -9.46 0.63
CA PRO A 51 -0.26 -9.39 1.15
C PRO A 51 -1.27 -9.69 0.04
N LYS A 52 -2.36 -10.38 0.40
CA LYS A 52 -3.44 -10.78 -0.51
C LYS A 52 -4.76 -10.03 -0.28
N ASN A 53 -4.76 -9.08 0.63
CA ASN A 53 -5.92 -8.30 1.05
C ASN A 53 -5.48 -6.97 1.69
N MET A 54 -6.45 -6.08 1.95
CA MET A 54 -6.18 -4.78 2.55
C MET A 54 -5.54 -4.90 3.93
N ASN A 55 -6.03 -5.77 4.81
CA ASN A 55 -5.47 -5.93 6.17
C ASN A 55 -4.00 -6.40 6.14
N GLY A 56 -3.59 -7.19 5.16
CA GLY A 56 -2.21 -7.58 4.94
C GLY A 56 -1.29 -6.39 4.64
N LEU A 57 -1.80 -5.38 3.92
CA LEU A 57 -1.14 -4.09 3.71
C LEU A 57 -1.09 -3.26 4.99
N LYS A 58 -2.19 -3.18 5.74
CA LYS A 58 -2.22 -2.47 7.03
C LYS A 58 -1.20 -3.02 8.02
N LYS A 59 -1.03 -4.34 8.07
CA LYS A 59 -0.05 -4.99 8.96
C LYS A 59 1.40 -4.66 8.61
N ARG A 60 1.71 -4.39 7.33
CA ARG A 60 3.08 -4.11 6.84
C ARG A 60 3.42 -2.62 6.80
N LEU A 61 2.50 -1.81 6.29
CA LEU A 61 2.74 -0.39 6.01
C LEU A 61 1.90 0.54 6.88
N ARG A 62 0.98 0.01 7.69
CA ARG A 62 0.04 0.80 8.51
C ARG A 62 -0.87 1.75 7.71
N THR A 63 -0.93 1.62 6.38
CA THR A 63 -1.87 2.36 5.54
C THR A 63 -3.29 2.27 6.13
N THR A 64 -4.04 3.36 6.06
CA THR A 64 -5.36 3.52 6.70
C THR A 64 -5.39 3.50 8.24
N MET A 65 -4.26 3.40 8.94
CA MET A 65 -4.22 3.33 10.42
C MET A 65 -3.72 4.63 11.08
N GLY A 66 -3.44 5.67 10.29
CA GLY A 66 -3.06 6.99 10.80
C GLY A 66 -4.27 7.87 11.17
N ARG A 67 -4.03 9.13 11.52
CA ARG A 67 -5.08 10.07 11.99
C ARG A 67 -6.34 10.12 11.11
N CYS A 68 -6.19 10.02 9.79
CA CYS A 68 -7.33 10.09 8.87
C CYS A 68 -8.13 8.80 8.72
N GLN A 69 -7.71 7.70 9.36
CA GLN A 69 -8.41 6.39 9.34
C GLN A 69 -8.77 5.87 7.93
N GLY A 70 -7.97 6.23 6.92
CA GLY A 70 -8.14 5.76 5.55
C GLY A 70 -9.01 6.64 4.65
N SER A 71 -9.62 7.73 5.14
CA SER A 71 -10.53 8.57 4.34
C SER A 71 -9.91 9.11 3.04
N PHE A 72 -8.58 9.33 3.00
CA PHE A 72 -7.90 9.88 1.83
C PHE A 72 -7.14 8.85 0.99
N CYS A 73 -6.42 7.93 1.63
CA CYS A 73 -5.52 7.02 0.91
C CYS A 73 -6.23 5.77 0.36
N THR A 74 -7.39 5.41 0.90
CA THR A 74 -8.08 4.16 0.54
C THR A 74 -8.43 4.06 -0.95
N PRO A 75 -9.03 5.08 -1.61
CA PRO A 75 -9.33 4.99 -3.04
C PRO A 75 -8.08 4.75 -3.88
N ARG A 76 -6.99 5.49 -3.59
CA ARG A 76 -5.72 5.34 -4.29
C ARG A 76 -5.07 3.97 -4.08
N ILE A 77 -5.15 3.42 -2.88
CA ILE A 77 -4.66 2.06 -2.60
C ILE A 77 -5.48 1.04 -3.40
N LEU A 78 -6.80 1.17 -3.45
CA LEU A 78 -7.65 0.26 -4.23
C LEU A 78 -7.33 0.32 -5.73
N GLU A 79 -7.04 1.51 -6.28
CA GLU A 79 -6.58 1.65 -7.67
C GLU A 79 -5.26 0.91 -7.92
N ILE A 80 -4.27 1.09 -7.03
CA ILE A 80 -2.98 0.41 -7.13
C ILE A 80 -3.18 -1.10 -7.08
N LEU A 81 -3.93 -1.61 -6.10
CA LEU A 81 -4.18 -3.04 -5.96
C LEU A 81 -4.96 -3.62 -7.13
N SER A 82 -5.96 -2.91 -7.62
CA SER A 82 -6.75 -3.32 -8.79
C SER A 82 -5.85 -3.51 -10.01
N ARG A 83 -4.93 -2.56 -10.24
CA ARG A 83 -3.94 -2.60 -11.31
C ARG A 83 -2.95 -3.75 -11.12
N GLU A 84 -2.31 -3.86 -9.95
CA GLU A 84 -1.25 -4.85 -9.71
C GLU A 84 -1.78 -6.29 -9.64
N TRP A 85 -3.02 -6.50 -9.19
CA TRP A 85 -3.63 -7.83 -9.14
C TRP A 85 -4.49 -8.16 -10.36
N SER A 86 -4.68 -7.21 -11.28
CA SER A 86 -5.55 -7.38 -12.45
C SER A 86 -6.97 -7.83 -12.09
N VAL A 87 -7.51 -7.28 -11.00
CA VAL A 87 -8.88 -7.54 -10.54
C VAL A 87 -9.61 -6.23 -10.34
N PRO A 88 -10.93 -6.18 -10.52
CA PRO A 88 -11.68 -4.96 -10.27
C PRO A 88 -11.73 -4.67 -8.75
N PRO A 89 -11.91 -3.41 -8.32
CA PRO A 89 -11.86 -3.03 -6.89
C PRO A 89 -12.80 -3.83 -5.98
N GLU A 90 -13.94 -4.28 -6.50
CA GLU A 90 -14.96 -5.07 -5.79
C GLU A 90 -14.46 -6.47 -5.42
N LYS A 91 -13.41 -6.97 -6.08
CA LYS A 91 -12.76 -8.25 -5.78
C LYS A 91 -11.63 -8.12 -4.77
N ILE A 92 -11.23 -6.90 -4.40
CA ILE A 92 -10.25 -6.66 -3.35
C ILE A 92 -10.90 -6.95 -2.01
N MET A 93 -10.31 -7.90 -1.26
CA MET A 93 -10.84 -8.30 0.04
C MET A 93 -10.28 -7.42 1.17
N LYS A 94 -11.07 -7.25 2.23
CA LYS A 94 -10.64 -6.65 3.48
C LYS A 94 -9.71 -7.60 4.24
N GLU A 95 -10.16 -8.83 4.49
CA GLU A 95 -9.42 -9.82 5.29
C GLU A 95 -9.65 -11.24 4.81
N ALA A 96 -10.86 -11.76 5.00
CA ALA A 96 -11.22 -13.14 4.67
C ALA A 96 -11.90 -13.25 3.29
N PRO A 97 -11.91 -14.45 2.67
CA PRO A 97 -12.77 -14.74 1.53
C PRO A 97 -14.22 -14.30 1.78
N GLY A 98 -14.83 -13.64 0.79
CA GLY A 98 -16.21 -13.13 0.92
C GLY A 98 -16.33 -11.80 1.69
N SER A 99 -15.23 -11.16 2.09
CA SER A 99 -15.23 -9.81 2.69
C SER A 99 -14.77 -8.74 1.69
N PRO A 100 -15.55 -8.39 0.66
CA PRO A 100 -15.13 -7.37 -0.29
C PRO A 100 -14.94 -6.03 0.45
N PHE A 101 -13.85 -5.34 0.12
CA PHE A 101 -13.52 -4.07 0.78
C PHE A 101 -14.48 -2.96 0.36
N VAL A 102 -14.95 -3.01 -0.89
CA VAL A 102 -16.03 -2.16 -1.42
C VAL A 102 -17.15 -3.04 -1.97
N LYS A 103 -18.42 -2.67 -1.72
CA LYS A 103 -19.57 -3.46 -2.17
C LYS A 103 -19.94 -3.25 -3.64
N GLY A 104 -19.50 -2.15 -4.25
CA GLY A 104 -19.80 -1.80 -5.63
C GLY A 104 -19.46 -0.35 -5.93
N ARG A 105 -19.66 0.07 -7.18
CA ARG A 105 -19.52 1.47 -7.58
C ARG A 105 -20.71 2.28 -7.09
N VAL A 106 -20.41 3.40 -6.44
CA VAL A 106 -21.41 4.45 -6.19
C VAL A 106 -21.59 5.19 -7.51
N LYS A 107 -22.82 5.22 -8.04
CA LYS A 107 -23.20 6.03 -9.20
C LYS A 107 -23.34 7.49 -8.81
#